data_AF-B8D3E0-F1
#
_entry.id   AF-B8D3E0-F1
#
_cell.length_a   1.000
_cell.length_b   1.000
_cell.length_c   1.000
_cell.angle_alpha   90.00
_cell.angle_beta   90.00
_cell.angle_gamma   90.00
#
_symmetry.space_group_name_H-M   'P 1'
#
loop_
_entity.id
_entity.type
_entity.pdbx_description
1 polymer ?
#
loop_
_entity_poly.entity_id
_entity_poly.type
_entity_poly.pdbx_seq_one_letter_code
_entity_poly.pdbx_strand_id
1 'polypeptide(L)'
;MSTTKKKSFFTLVNLILLLLFLGKLIFSPVALVVVTDDSMQPKLHRGDLVLLLATYLVNYAPGDVVLWCIDDLRSACCLHLLVNSSSEHVVTAGLSNSVPDTPVPKQLVYYKAVFSVPLLLWLPLVALLYAYNLHYFYRSYVLRVYSLRHPRDHILTGVIKDMIYVSMLVALVNSMFIGSAYIDQSPPQYNIPVVSLVSRSLDLSEGRAYVTLNTSVYLVRNASCSLDDKTPLEVEYVQVGELANITIHIPRDYFSKLWANASERKPPLTTPPASVYQSFGYNCTVHFDKGYLESAFIESFTWKEPEVYVKEWSILVITNPNPVNLNATIVIYDVSRTRIVSQFNVSINYLSSYSVDLRELVGEKGSYEVRIYYEFLGSLRVRGVRVDL
;
A
#
# COMPACT_ATOMS: atom_id res chain seq x y z
N MET A 1 59.52 -36.46 7.06
CA MET A 1 58.39 -36.27 6.11
C MET A 1 58.80 -35.20 5.09
N SER A 2 58.92 -35.57 3.81
CA SER A 2 59.40 -34.67 2.74
C SER A 2 58.61 -33.35 2.69
N THR A 3 59.28 -32.25 2.38
CA THR A 3 58.69 -30.91 2.19
C THR A 3 57.56 -30.90 1.15
N THR A 4 57.59 -31.81 0.17
CA THR A 4 56.49 -32.04 -0.78
C THR A 4 55.23 -32.61 -0.15
N LYS A 5 55.34 -33.54 0.82
CA LYS A 5 54.17 -34.13 1.51
C LYS A 5 53.43 -33.10 2.35
N LYS A 6 54.16 -32.20 3.04
CA LYS A 6 53.53 -31.12 3.84
C LYS A 6 52.74 -30.14 2.96
N LYS A 7 53.26 -29.78 1.78
CA LYS A 7 52.59 -28.87 0.84
C LYS A 7 51.27 -29.44 0.31
N SER A 8 51.30 -30.69 -0.16
CA SER A 8 50.12 -31.38 -0.68
C SER A 8 48.99 -31.45 0.36
N PHE A 9 49.34 -31.66 1.63
CA PHE A 9 48.37 -31.67 2.73
C PHE A 9 47.67 -30.31 2.91
N PHE A 10 48.40 -29.19 2.95
CA PHE A 10 47.78 -27.88 3.14
C PHE A 10 46.92 -27.47 1.94
N THR A 11 47.35 -27.76 0.71
CA THR A 11 46.52 -27.51 -0.47
C THR A 11 45.21 -28.29 -0.41
N LEU A 12 45.28 -29.57 0.00
CA LEU A 12 44.09 -30.40 0.17
C LEU A 12 43.15 -29.84 1.24
N VAL A 13 43.68 -29.42 2.40
CA VAL A 13 42.86 -28.83 3.48
C VAL A 13 42.17 -27.55 3.01
N ASN A 14 42.88 -26.64 2.32
CA ASN A 14 42.28 -25.41 1.81
C ASN A 14 41.22 -25.69 0.74
N LEU A 15 41.44 -26.68 -0.13
CA LEU A 15 40.45 -27.10 -1.13
C LEU A 15 39.20 -27.68 -0.46
N ILE A 16 39.36 -28.52 0.56
CA ILE A 16 38.22 -29.05 1.33
C ILE A 16 37.44 -27.90 1.97
N LEU A 17 38.12 -26.96 2.63
CA LEU A 17 37.47 -25.79 3.22
C LEU A 17 36.71 -24.97 2.18
N LEU A 18 37.32 -24.69 1.02
CA LEU A 18 36.67 -23.99 -0.08
C LEU A 18 35.38 -24.71 -0.51
N LEU A 19 35.45 -26.03 -0.72
CA LEU A 19 34.29 -26.83 -1.12
C LEU A 19 33.20 -26.85 -0.05
N LEU A 20 33.57 -26.85 1.24
CA LEU A 20 32.61 -26.79 2.34
C LEU A 20 31.88 -25.43 2.39
N PHE A 21 32.59 -24.31 2.21
CA PHE A 21 31.95 -22.98 2.15
C PHE A 21 31.12 -22.78 0.87
N LEU A 22 31.57 -23.31 -0.27
CA LEU A 22 30.77 -23.35 -1.50
C LEU A 22 29.62 -24.34 -1.43
N GLY A 23 29.63 -25.24 -0.45
CA GLY A 23 28.69 -26.36 -0.36
C GLY A 23 27.24 -25.93 -0.44
N LYS A 24 26.90 -24.81 0.21
CA LYS A 24 25.57 -24.20 0.18
C LYS A 24 25.10 -23.87 -1.24
N LEU A 25 25.98 -23.38 -2.11
CA LEU A 25 25.66 -22.97 -3.49
C LEU A 25 25.58 -24.17 -4.46
N ILE A 26 26.40 -25.20 -4.23
CA ILE A 26 26.44 -26.39 -5.10
C ILE A 26 25.55 -27.53 -4.60
N PHE A 27 24.87 -27.35 -3.48
CA PHE A 27 23.98 -28.32 -2.81
C PHE A 27 24.72 -29.55 -2.32
N SER A 28 25.94 -29.30 -1.84
CA SER A 28 26.82 -30.32 -1.30
C SER A 28 26.18 -31.01 -0.10
N PRO A 29 26.42 -32.32 0.11
CA PRO A 29 26.09 -33.08 1.31
C PRO A 29 26.38 -32.35 2.64
N VAL A 30 27.49 -31.62 2.65
CA VAL A 30 28.01 -30.90 3.81
C VAL A 30 28.34 -29.48 3.39
N ALA A 31 27.93 -28.51 4.20
CA ALA A 31 28.24 -27.11 4.01
C ALA A 31 28.68 -26.44 5.32
N LEU A 32 29.49 -25.39 5.20
CA LEU A 32 29.83 -24.49 6.29
C LEU A 32 29.21 -23.12 6.04
N VAL A 33 28.60 -22.55 7.07
CA VAL A 33 28.06 -21.17 7.04
C VAL A 33 28.49 -20.40 8.28
N VAL A 34 28.54 -19.08 8.18
CA VAL A 34 28.78 -18.19 9.32
C VAL A 34 27.47 -17.50 9.67
N VAL A 35 27.12 -17.48 10.95
CA VAL A 35 25.92 -16.77 11.45
C VAL A 35 26.13 -15.27 11.33
N THR A 36 25.20 -14.55 10.70
CA THR A 36 25.36 -13.13 10.38
C THR A 36 24.58 -12.18 11.28
N ASP A 37 23.54 -12.66 11.96
CA ASP A 37 22.62 -11.88 12.79
C ASP A 37 22.51 -12.44 14.22
N ASP A 38 21.66 -11.80 15.03
CA ASP A 38 21.42 -12.17 16.43
C ASP A 38 20.05 -12.85 16.64
N SER A 39 19.35 -13.21 15.56
CA SER A 39 18.02 -13.82 15.59
C SER A 39 17.99 -15.15 16.35
N MET A 40 19.12 -15.85 16.43
CA MET A 40 19.26 -17.16 17.07
C MET A 40 19.92 -17.14 18.46
N GLN A 41 20.13 -15.96 19.05
CA GLN A 41 20.61 -15.89 20.43
C GLN A 41 19.59 -16.48 21.41
N PRO A 42 20.03 -17.13 22.51
CA PRO A 42 21.42 -17.33 22.93
C PRO A 42 22.07 -18.60 22.33
N LYS A 43 21.39 -19.35 21.45
CA LYS A 43 21.88 -20.66 20.96
C LYS A 43 23.01 -20.52 19.93
N LEU A 44 22.93 -19.53 19.06
CA LEU A 44 23.95 -19.19 18.08
C LEU A 44 24.21 -17.69 18.14
N HIS A 45 25.49 -17.30 18.12
CA HIS A 45 25.92 -15.91 18.13
C HIS A 45 26.41 -15.49 16.75
N ARG A 46 26.34 -14.19 16.48
CA ARG A 46 26.94 -13.60 15.28
C ARG A 46 28.42 -13.99 15.16
N GLY A 47 28.77 -14.52 14.00
CA GLY A 47 30.11 -14.99 13.67
C GLY A 47 30.36 -16.46 13.98
N ASP A 48 29.44 -17.18 14.63
CA ASP A 48 29.60 -18.61 14.84
C ASP A 48 29.65 -19.36 13.50
N LEU A 49 30.53 -20.34 13.40
CA LEU A 49 30.66 -21.21 12.23
C LEU A 49 29.77 -22.44 12.43
N VAL A 50 28.85 -22.70 11.52
CA VAL A 50 27.87 -23.79 11.63
C VAL A 50 28.12 -24.82 10.54
N LEU A 51 28.20 -26.08 10.95
CA LEU A 51 28.23 -27.24 10.06
C LEU A 51 26.81 -27.68 9.74
N LEU A 52 26.55 -27.80 8.45
CA LEU A 52 25.26 -28.12 7.89
C LEU A 52 25.31 -29.47 7.18
N LEU A 53 24.29 -30.31 7.38
CA LEU A 53 24.05 -31.52 6.60
C LEU A 53 22.80 -31.37 5.75
N ALA A 54 22.89 -31.79 4.49
CA ALA A 54 21.78 -31.66 3.55
C ALA A 54 20.58 -32.51 4.00
N THR A 55 19.37 -32.00 3.81
CA THR A 55 18.14 -32.65 4.29
C THR A 55 17.80 -33.96 3.57
N TYR A 56 18.39 -34.22 2.40
CA TYR A 56 18.31 -35.52 1.75
C TYR A 56 19.20 -36.61 2.40
N LEU A 57 20.11 -36.23 3.31
CA LEU A 57 20.95 -37.16 4.06
C LEU A 57 20.50 -37.33 5.51
N VAL A 58 19.90 -36.28 6.08
CA VAL A 58 19.53 -36.24 7.48
C VAL A 58 18.12 -35.67 7.62
N ASN A 59 17.28 -36.41 8.32
CA ASN A 59 15.93 -35.96 8.67
C ASN A 59 16.01 -34.82 9.70
N TYR A 60 15.01 -33.94 9.64
CA TYR A 60 14.82 -32.85 10.58
C TYR A 60 13.44 -32.92 11.23
N ALA A 61 13.34 -32.44 12.48
CA ALA A 61 12.14 -32.45 13.29
C ALA A 61 12.04 -31.16 14.12
N PRO A 62 10.84 -30.80 14.63
CA PRO A 62 10.68 -29.68 15.55
C PRO A 62 11.73 -29.71 16.69
N GLY A 63 12.37 -28.56 16.94
CA GLY A 63 13.51 -28.42 17.85
C GLY A 63 14.89 -28.38 17.16
N ASP A 64 14.98 -28.81 15.91
CA ASP A 64 16.20 -28.69 15.11
C ASP A 64 16.42 -27.25 14.63
N VAL A 65 17.68 -26.89 14.36
CA VAL A 65 18.00 -25.65 13.65
C VAL A 65 18.18 -25.98 12.17
N VAL A 66 17.44 -25.31 11.31
CA VAL A 66 17.43 -25.58 9.87
C VAL A 66 17.81 -24.33 9.09
N LEU A 67 18.49 -24.53 7.96
CA LEU A 67 18.74 -23.49 6.98
C LEU A 67 17.74 -23.64 5.84
N TRP A 68 16.92 -22.62 5.63
CA TRP A 68 16.02 -22.52 4.50
C TRP A 68 16.36 -21.31 3.64
N CYS A 69 16.03 -21.35 2.34
CA CYS A 69 16.36 -20.29 1.39
C CYS A 69 15.18 -19.98 0.47
N ILE A 70 14.98 -18.71 0.12
CA ILE A 70 13.90 -18.29 -0.79
C ILE A 70 14.25 -18.48 -2.28
N ASP A 71 15.53 -18.57 -2.60
CA ASP A 71 16.03 -18.65 -3.97
C ASP A 71 16.79 -19.95 -4.25
N ASP A 72 16.73 -20.40 -5.51
CA ASP A 72 17.39 -21.64 -5.96
C ASP A 72 18.94 -21.57 -5.89
N LEU A 73 19.50 -20.35 -6.01
CA LEU A 73 20.93 -20.12 -5.85
C LEU A 73 21.35 -20.19 -4.37
N ARG A 74 20.41 -20.28 -3.44
CA ARG A 74 20.64 -20.32 -1.99
C ARG A 74 21.52 -19.16 -1.56
N SER A 75 21.26 -17.98 -2.12
CA SER A 75 21.92 -16.74 -1.76
C SER A 75 21.22 -16.07 -0.57
N ALA A 76 19.89 -16.14 -0.52
CA ALA A 76 19.05 -15.56 0.51
C ALA A 76 18.47 -16.64 1.43
N CYS A 77 19.08 -16.80 2.62
CA CYS A 77 18.74 -17.88 3.53
C CYS A 77 18.67 -17.43 4.99
N CYS A 78 17.84 -18.11 5.76
CA CYS A 78 17.66 -17.91 7.19
C CYS A 78 17.98 -19.22 7.93
N LEU A 79 18.67 -19.09 9.07
CA LEU A 79 19.04 -20.22 9.92
C LEU A 79 18.24 -20.13 11.23
N HIS A 80 17.11 -20.82 11.33
CA HIS A 80 16.18 -20.66 12.45
C HIS A 80 15.79 -22.00 13.11
N LEU A 81 15.22 -21.93 14.33
CA LEU A 81 14.68 -23.09 15.01
C LEU A 81 13.40 -23.55 14.32
N LEU A 82 13.30 -24.83 13.99
CA LEU A 82 12.07 -25.42 13.50
C LEU A 82 11.08 -25.58 14.65
N VAL A 83 9.97 -24.84 14.61
CA VAL A 83 8.93 -24.87 15.66
C VAL A 83 7.86 -25.90 15.33
N ASN A 84 7.42 -25.95 14.07
CA ASN A 84 6.38 -26.86 13.63
C ASN A 84 6.64 -27.35 12.20
N SER A 85 6.18 -28.56 11.88
CA SER A 85 6.30 -29.19 10.57
C SER A 85 4.97 -29.84 10.20
N SER A 86 4.33 -29.33 9.16
CA SER A 86 3.12 -29.90 8.55
C SER A 86 3.51 -30.84 7.39
N SER A 87 2.58 -31.33 6.57
CA SER A 87 2.92 -32.11 5.36
C SER A 87 3.70 -31.28 4.33
N GLU A 88 3.29 -30.03 4.11
CA GLU A 88 3.77 -29.19 3.00
C GLU A 88 4.63 -28.01 3.44
N HIS A 89 4.41 -27.51 4.66
CA HIS A 89 5.04 -26.29 5.16
C HIS A 89 5.75 -26.55 6.50
N VAL A 90 6.76 -25.75 6.76
CA VAL A 90 7.42 -25.65 8.07
C VAL A 90 7.28 -24.24 8.62
N VAL A 91 7.24 -24.15 9.95
CA VAL A 91 7.27 -22.87 10.67
C VAL A 91 8.57 -22.82 11.44
N THR A 92 9.39 -21.82 11.14
CA THR A 92 10.63 -21.57 11.87
C THR A 92 10.48 -20.35 12.80
N ALA A 93 11.42 -20.16 13.71
CA ALA A 93 11.51 -18.96 14.52
C ALA A 93 12.96 -18.67 14.90
N GLY A 94 13.34 -17.40 14.81
CA GLY A 94 14.50 -16.90 15.53
C GLY A 94 14.23 -16.98 17.04
N LEU A 95 15.17 -17.52 17.82
CA LEU A 95 15.06 -17.61 19.28
C LEU A 95 14.99 -16.24 19.98
N SER A 96 15.53 -15.19 19.36
CA SER A 96 15.46 -13.81 19.82
C SER A 96 14.18 -13.08 19.36
N ASN A 97 13.38 -13.67 18.48
CA ASN A 97 12.18 -13.06 17.94
C ASN A 97 10.96 -13.39 18.81
N SER A 98 10.04 -12.44 18.97
CA SER A 98 8.83 -12.61 19.79
C SER A 98 7.74 -13.44 19.12
N VAL A 99 7.81 -13.61 17.79
CA VAL A 99 6.80 -14.29 16.97
C VAL A 99 7.52 -15.23 15.99
N PRO A 100 6.97 -16.42 15.70
CA PRO A 100 7.46 -17.28 14.64
C PRO A 100 7.45 -16.62 13.26
N ASP A 101 8.29 -17.13 12.36
CA ASP A 101 8.31 -16.69 10.97
C ASP A 101 7.05 -17.17 10.22
N THR A 102 6.79 -16.57 9.06
CA THR A 102 5.75 -17.07 8.16
C THR A 102 6.04 -18.50 7.71
N PRO A 103 5.03 -19.37 7.55
CA PRO A 103 5.24 -20.73 7.09
C PRO A 103 5.95 -20.77 5.73
N VAL A 104 7.00 -21.58 5.60
CA VAL A 104 7.75 -21.77 4.36
C VAL A 104 7.56 -23.18 3.81
N PRO A 105 7.47 -23.35 2.47
CA PRO A 105 7.38 -24.68 1.86
C PRO A 105 8.57 -25.58 2.26
N LYS A 106 8.30 -26.85 2.57
CA LYS A 106 9.34 -27.82 2.98
C LYS A 106 10.49 -27.96 1.99
N GLN A 107 10.21 -27.81 0.70
CA GLN A 107 11.21 -27.90 -0.37
C GLN A 107 12.29 -26.81 -0.28
N LEU A 108 12.02 -25.72 0.44
CA LEU A 108 12.98 -24.64 0.67
C LEU A 108 13.91 -24.90 1.87
N VAL A 109 13.73 -26.01 2.60
CA VAL A 109 14.58 -26.40 3.73
C VAL A 109 15.72 -27.30 3.23
N TYR A 110 16.88 -26.70 3.02
CA TYR A 110 18.01 -27.37 2.37
C TYR A 110 18.94 -28.09 3.34
N TYR A 111 19.14 -27.56 4.54
CA TYR A 111 20.09 -28.12 5.50
C TYR A 111 19.58 -28.16 6.93
N LYS A 112 20.09 -29.11 7.71
CA LYS A 112 20.02 -29.14 9.18
C LYS A 112 21.39 -28.79 9.78
N ALA A 113 21.39 -27.87 10.73
CA ALA A 113 22.58 -27.57 11.53
C ALA A 113 22.83 -28.68 12.55
N VAL A 114 24.04 -29.24 12.52
CA VAL A 114 24.42 -30.37 13.39
C VAL A 114 25.50 -30.01 14.40
N PHE A 115 26.28 -28.96 14.12
CA PHE A 115 27.39 -28.54 14.98
C PHE A 115 27.69 -27.06 14.76
N SER A 116 28.11 -26.35 15.81
CA SER A 116 28.56 -24.97 15.71
C SER A 116 29.88 -24.77 16.46
N VAL A 117 30.72 -23.88 15.94
CA VAL A 117 31.98 -23.45 16.55
C VAL A 117 31.88 -21.96 16.83
N PRO A 118 32.02 -21.54 18.10
CA PRO A 118 32.01 -20.13 18.46
C PRO A 118 33.04 -19.29 17.71
N LEU A 119 32.69 -18.05 17.36
CA LEU A 119 33.59 -17.10 16.70
C LEU A 119 34.98 -17.03 17.35
N LEU A 120 34.99 -16.98 18.68
CA LEU A 120 36.21 -16.87 19.50
C LEU A 120 37.14 -18.09 19.38
N LEU A 121 36.65 -19.25 18.92
CA LEU A 121 37.46 -20.45 18.73
C LEU A 121 37.98 -20.56 17.30
N TRP A 122 37.11 -20.43 16.28
CA TRP A 122 37.53 -20.70 14.91
C TRP A 122 38.29 -19.53 14.28
N LEU A 123 37.94 -18.28 14.60
CA LEU A 123 38.57 -17.12 13.96
C LEU A 123 40.07 -17.02 14.27
N PRO A 124 40.54 -17.21 15.53
CA PRO A 124 41.97 -17.25 15.81
C PRO A 124 42.70 -18.39 15.09
N LEU A 125 42.07 -19.56 14.94
CA LEU A 125 42.67 -20.69 14.22
C LEU A 125 42.83 -20.38 12.72
N VAL A 126 41.82 -19.77 12.11
CA VAL A 126 41.90 -19.31 10.72
C VAL A 126 42.94 -18.19 10.57
N ALA A 127 43.00 -17.25 11.51
CA ALA A 127 43.99 -16.19 11.51
C ALA A 127 45.43 -16.74 11.65
N LEU A 128 45.64 -17.73 12.52
CA LEU A 128 46.94 -18.42 12.66
C LEU A 128 47.32 -19.20 11.39
N LEU A 129 46.35 -19.88 10.78
CA LEU A 129 46.55 -20.57 9.50
C LEU A 129 46.95 -19.55 8.41
N TYR A 130 46.25 -18.42 8.33
CA TYR A 130 46.56 -17.36 7.38
C TYR A 130 47.94 -16.73 7.63
N ALA A 131 48.26 -16.40 8.88
CA ALA A 131 49.56 -15.87 9.27
C ALA A 131 50.69 -16.87 8.96
N TYR A 132 50.47 -18.16 9.17
CA TYR A 132 51.41 -19.21 8.79
C TYR A 132 51.63 -19.26 7.27
N ASN A 133 50.56 -19.20 6.48
CA ASN A 133 50.64 -19.16 5.02
C ASN A 133 51.39 -17.90 4.54
N LEU A 134 51.10 -16.74 5.14
CA LEU A 134 51.77 -15.48 4.84
C LEU A 134 53.26 -15.52 5.21
N HIS A 135 53.61 -16.07 6.37
CA HIS A 135 55.00 -16.26 6.79
C HIS A 135 55.75 -17.20 5.85
N TYR A 136 55.12 -18.32 5.46
CA TYR A 136 55.70 -19.27 4.51
C TYR A 136 55.93 -18.63 3.14
N PHE A 137 54.96 -17.82 2.69
CA PHE A 137 55.08 -17.03 1.46
C PHE A 137 56.24 -16.04 1.55
N TYR A 138 56.25 -15.19 2.57
CA TYR A 138 57.28 -14.18 2.78
C TYR A 138 58.67 -14.82 2.81
N ARG A 139 58.85 -15.89 3.59
CA ARG A 139 60.11 -16.62 3.66
C ARG A 139 60.51 -17.20 2.29
N SER A 140 59.57 -17.80 1.57
CA SER A 140 59.85 -18.40 0.25
C SER A 140 60.15 -17.35 -0.83
N TYR A 141 59.50 -16.19 -0.75
CA TYR A 141 59.71 -15.07 -1.66
C TYR A 141 61.05 -14.37 -1.38
N VAL A 142 61.27 -13.94 -0.14
CA VAL A 142 62.48 -13.22 0.27
C VAL A 142 63.73 -14.06 0.08
N LEU A 143 63.76 -15.30 0.55
CA LEU A 143 64.93 -16.18 0.36
C LEU A 143 65.25 -16.43 -1.13
N ARG A 144 64.26 -16.34 -2.03
CA ARG A 144 64.49 -16.50 -3.48
C ARG A 144 64.90 -15.22 -4.18
N VAL A 145 64.35 -14.07 -3.80
CA VAL A 145 64.82 -12.77 -4.31
C VAL A 145 66.30 -12.57 -3.97
N TYR A 146 66.75 -12.99 -2.78
CA TYR A 146 68.18 -13.00 -2.44
C TYR A 146 68.99 -14.11 -3.14
N SER A 147 68.35 -15.16 -3.67
CA SER A 147 68.99 -16.31 -4.34
C SER A 147 68.96 -16.23 -5.88
N LEU A 148 68.70 -15.06 -6.46
CA LEU A 148 68.67 -14.80 -7.91
C LEU A 148 70.07 -14.92 -8.56
N ARG A 149 70.62 -16.14 -8.60
CA ARG A 149 71.78 -16.48 -9.45
C ARG A 149 71.58 -17.72 -10.32
N HIS A 150 70.49 -18.49 -10.20
CA HIS A 150 70.29 -19.71 -11.02
C HIS A 150 68.90 -19.78 -11.69
N PRO A 151 68.82 -19.78 -13.03
CA PRO A 151 67.57 -19.67 -13.81
C PRO A 151 66.80 -20.99 -14.01
N ARG A 152 67.03 -22.04 -13.20
CA ARG A 152 66.39 -23.36 -13.40
C ARG A 152 65.13 -23.65 -12.55
N ASP A 153 64.67 -22.71 -11.72
CA ASP A 153 63.59 -22.95 -10.74
C ASP A 153 62.19 -22.46 -11.14
N HIS A 154 61.86 -22.44 -12.44
CA HIS A 154 60.56 -21.95 -12.94
C HIS A 154 59.34 -22.84 -12.61
N ILE A 155 59.51 -24.12 -12.25
CA ILE A 155 58.39 -25.02 -11.89
C ILE A 155 57.87 -24.74 -10.47
N LEU A 156 58.74 -24.22 -9.58
CA LEU A 156 58.42 -24.01 -8.17
C LEU A 156 57.78 -22.64 -7.88
N THR A 157 57.71 -21.76 -8.87
CA THR A 157 57.00 -20.45 -8.82
C THR A 157 55.51 -20.58 -9.14
N GLY A 158 55.08 -21.56 -9.94
CA GLY A 158 53.67 -21.83 -10.23
C GLY A 158 52.89 -22.21 -8.97
N VAL A 159 53.37 -23.21 -8.24
CA VAL A 159 52.66 -23.78 -7.08
C VAL A 159 52.45 -22.78 -5.93
N ILE A 160 53.40 -21.85 -5.72
CA ILE A 160 53.27 -20.81 -4.69
C ILE A 160 52.24 -19.75 -5.11
N LYS A 161 52.24 -19.37 -6.40
CA LYS A 161 51.23 -18.48 -6.97
C LYS A 161 49.83 -19.11 -6.86
N ASP A 162 49.70 -20.40 -7.14
CA ASP A 162 48.43 -21.12 -7.06
C ASP A 162 47.89 -21.18 -5.63
N MET A 163 48.77 -21.38 -4.63
CA MET A 163 48.34 -21.45 -3.23
C MET A 163 47.87 -20.08 -2.68
N ILE A 164 48.52 -18.98 -3.09
CA ILE A 164 48.08 -17.62 -2.74
C ILE A 164 46.78 -17.29 -3.46
N TYR A 165 46.67 -17.67 -4.73
CA TYR A 165 45.47 -17.44 -5.52
C TYR A 165 44.28 -18.20 -4.91
N VAL A 166 44.46 -19.46 -4.50
CA VAL A 166 43.42 -20.24 -3.81
C VAL A 166 43.09 -19.62 -2.45
N SER A 167 44.08 -19.17 -1.66
CA SER A 167 43.80 -18.58 -0.34
C SER A 167 43.10 -17.22 -0.44
N MET A 168 43.51 -16.37 -1.39
CA MET A 168 42.81 -15.11 -1.71
C MET A 168 41.43 -15.37 -2.28
N LEU A 169 41.26 -16.39 -3.13
CA LEU A 169 39.96 -16.77 -3.67
C LEU A 169 39.04 -17.29 -2.55
N VAL A 170 39.54 -18.11 -1.62
CA VAL A 170 38.79 -18.56 -0.43
C VAL A 170 38.39 -17.36 0.44
N ALA A 171 39.30 -16.42 0.68
CA ALA A 171 39.01 -15.21 1.45
C ALA A 171 38.00 -14.30 0.73
N LEU A 172 38.13 -14.14 -0.58
CA LEU A 172 37.24 -13.35 -1.42
C LEU A 172 35.84 -13.97 -1.48
N VAL A 173 35.75 -15.27 -1.76
CA VAL A 173 34.51 -16.05 -1.74
C VAL A 173 33.86 -15.93 -0.36
N ASN A 174 34.59 -16.19 0.73
CA ASN A 174 34.04 -16.02 2.08
C ASN A 174 33.57 -14.59 2.34
N SER A 175 34.31 -13.56 1.92
CA SER A 175 33.89 -12.16 2.10
C SER A 175 32.66 -11.78 1.26
N MET A 176 32.54 -12.32 0.05
CA MET A 176 31.39 -12.07 -0.83
C MET A 176 30.14 -12.82 -0.37
N PHE A 177 30.30 -14.00 0.23
CA PHE A 177 29.17 -14.85 0.68
C PHE A 177 28.79 -14.66 2.15
N ILE A 178 29.68 -14.12 3.00
CA ILE A 178 29.27 -13.46 4.25
C ILE A 178 28.44 -12.20 3.93
N GLY A 179 28.68 -11.58 2.76
CA GLY A 179 27.91 -10.45 2.24
C GLY A 179 26.56 -10.80 1.62
N SER A 180 26.24 -12.09 1.36
CA SER A 180 24.89 -12.51 0.97
C SER A 180 23.99 -12.74 2.19
N ALA A 181 24.19 -11.95 3.24
CA ALA A 181 23.23 -11.80 4.31
C ALA A 181 21.95 -11.26 3.68
N TYR A 182 20.93 -12.12 3.58
CA TYR A 182 19.58 -11.63 3.37
C TYR A 182 19.23 -10.83 4.62
N ILE A 183 19.36 -9.51 4.54
CA ILE A 183 18.58 -8.64 5.39
C ILE A 183 17.17 -8.83 4.86
N ASP A 184 16.34 -9.58 5.58
CA ASP A 184 14.92 -9.61 5.29
C ASP A 184 14.38 -8.19 5.51
N GLN A 185 14.40 -7.41 4.43
CA GLN A 185 13.78 -6.11 4.36
C GLN A 185 12.32 -6.23 3.92
N SER A 186 11.80 -7.45 3.74
CA SER A 186 10.38 -7.64 3.50
C SER A 186 9.69 -7.19 4.79
N PRO A 187 8.94 -6.07 4.79
CA PRO A 187 8.13 -5.78 5.94
C PRO A 187 7.22 -7.01 6.15
N PRO A 188 7.10 -7.53 7.38
CA PRO A 188 6.26 -8.69 7.65
C PRO A 188 4.91 -8.49 6.97
N GLN A 189 4.55 -9.41 6.07
CA GLN A 189 3.26 -9.38 5.40
C GLN A 189 2.20 -9.83 6.39
N TYR A 190 1.71 -8.88 7.18
CA TYR A 190 0.52 -9.10 7.98
C TYR A 190 -0.68 -9.14 7.03
N ASN A 191 -1.38 -10.27 7.01
CA ASN A 191 -2.73 -10.36 6.44
C ASN A 191 -3.69 -9.62 7.39
N ILE A 192 -3.61 -8.29 7.38
CA ILE A 192 -4.50 -7.43 8.15
C ILE A 192 -5.81 -7.39 7.34
N PRO A 193 -6.95 -7.81 7.92
CA PRO A 193 -8.23 -7.66 7.24
C PRO A 193 -8.38 -6.19 6.82
N VAL A 194 -8.67 -5.96 5.53
CA VAL A 194 -8.71 -4.62 4.96
C VAL A 194 -10.16 -4.16 4.94
N VAL A 195 -10.43 -3.05 5.61
CA VAL A 195 -11.70 -2.35 5.40
C VAL A 195 -11.62 -1.62 4.06
N SER A 196 -12.54 -1.91 3.15
CA SER A 196 -12.55 -1.31 1.81
C SER A 196 -13.87 -0.62 1.50
N LEU A 197 -13.82 0.47 0.73
CA LEU A 197 -15.00 1.17 0.25
C LEU A 197 -15.66 0.37 -0.88
N VAL A 198 -16.93 0.03 -0.73
CA VAL A 198 -17.71 -0.69 -1.74
C VAL A 198 -18.46 0.29 -2.63
N SER A 199 -19.19 1.23 -2.03
CA SER A 199 -19.98 2.22 -2.76
C SER A 199 -20.18 3.50 -1.96
N ARG A 200 -20.48 4.58 -2.68
CA ARG A 200 -20.89 5.86 -2.13
C ARG A 200 -21.98 6.48 -2.99
N SER A 201 -22.94 7.17 -2.38
CA SER A 201 -23.96 7.94 -3.09
C SER A 201 -24.46 9.11 -2.26
N LEU A 202 -24.97 10.14 -2.95
CA LEU A 202 -25.59 11.32 -2.34
C LEU A 202 -27.04 11.43 -2.81
N ASP A 203 -27.97 11.48 -1.87
CA ASP A 203 -29.36 11.84 -2.11
C ASP A 203 -29.60 13.29 -1.67
N LEU A 204 -29.75 14.17 -2.67
CA LEU A 204 -29.99 15.59 -2.44
C LEU A 204 -31.39 15.87 -1.87
N SER A 205 -32.36 15.00 -2.10
CA SER A 205 -33.75 15.20 -1.67
C SER A 205 -33.91 15.05 -0.16
N GLU A 206 -33.30 14.00 0.38
CA GLU A 206 -33.23 13.75 1.81
C GLU A 206 -32.07 14.49 2.48
N GLY A 207 -31.07 14.92 1.70
CA GLY A 207 -29.83 15.47 2.24
C GLY A 207 -29.00 14.39 2.93
N ARG A 208 -28.91 13.20 2.34
CA ARG A 208 -28.23 12.04 2.93
C ARG A 208 -27.10 11.54 2.03
N ALA A 209 -25.94 11.32 2.62
CA ALA A 209 -24.85 10.58 1.99
C ALA A 209 -24.84 9.14 2.50
N TYR A 210 -24.66 8.18 1.60
CA TYR A 210 -24.59 6.76 1.90
C TYR A 210 -23.19 6.26 1.59
N VAL A 211 -22.56 5.62 2.57
CA VAL A 211 -21.23 5.01 2.44
C VAL A 211 -21.34 3.54 2.81
N THR A 212 -20.99 2.65 1.88
CA THR A 212 -20.96 1.21 2.13
C THR A 212 -19.52 0.73 2.25
N LEU A 213 -19.15 0.17 3.39
CA LEU A 213 -17.82 -0.39 3.66
C LEU A 213 -17.90 -1.91 3.72
N ASN A 214 -16.95 -2.60 3.10
CA ASN A 214 -16.67 -3.99 3.39
C ASN A 214 -15.72 -4.04 4.59
N THR A 215 -16.24 -4.50 5.72
CA THR A 215 -15.59 -4.56 7.03
C THR A 215 -14.79 -5.85 7.23
N SER A 216 -14.81 -6.79 6.27
CA SER A 216 -14.23 -8.12 6.39
C SER A 216 -14.73 -8.84 7.65
N VAL A 217 -13.93 -8.83 8.73
CA VAL A 217 -14.21 -9.53 10.00
C VAL A 217 -14.48 -8.58 11.17
N TYR A 218 -14.52 -7.27 10.93
CA TYR A 218 -14.65 -6.28 11.99
C TYR A 218 -16.11 -5.92 12.28
N LEU A 219 -16.43 -5.75 13.57
CA LEU A 219 -17.76 -5.35 14.01
C LEU A 219 -17.79 -3.83 14.25
N VAL A 220 -18.68 -3.11 13.57
CA VAL A 220 -18.85 -1.66 13.73
C VAL A 220 -19.55 -1.38 15.06
N ARG A 221 -18.88 -0.58 15.92
CA ARG A 221 -19.37 -0.20 17.25
C ARG A 221 -20.06 1.16 17.25
N ASN A 222 -19.54 2.11 16.48
CA ASN A 222 -20.17 3.40 16.22
C ASN A 222 -19.51 4.04 14.98
N ALA A 223 -20.12 5.10 14.48
CA ALA A 223 -19.56 5.96 13.45
C ALA A 223 -19.85 7.42 13.81
N SER A 224 -18.87 8.29 13.59
CA SER A 224 -19.02 9.74 13.77
C SER A 224 -18.44 10.45 12.55
N CYS A 225 -19.15 11.44 12.03
CA CYS A 225 -18.70 12.23 10.89
C CYS A 225 -18.79 13.73 11.18
N SER A 226 -17.99 14.53 10.48
CA SER A 226 -18.00 15.98 10.60
C SER A 226 -17.71 16.67 9.26
N LEU A 227 -18.34 17.84 9.06
CA LEU A 227 -17.96 18.79 8.01
C LEU A 227 -16.88 19.74 8.55
N ASP A 228 -15.80 19.89 7.78
CA ASP A 228 -14.69 20.83 8.05
C ASP A 228 -14.11 20.73 9.47
N ASP A 229 -14.05 19.52 10.04
CA ASP A 229 -13.59 19.18 11.41
C ASP A 229 -14.32 19.91 12.55
N LYS A 230 -15.43 20.60 12.26
CA LYS A 230 -16.10 21.51 13.21
C LYS A 230 -17.58 21.24 13.39
N THR A 231 -18.25 20.81 12.32
CA THR A 231 -19.71 20.62 12.35
C THR A 231 -20.00 19.14 12.43
N PRO A 232 -20.37 18.59 13.60
CA PRO A 232 -20.73 17.18 13.70
C PRO A 232 -21.97 16.89 12.85
N LEU A 233 -21.96 15.75 12.19
CA LEU A 233 -23.07 15.24 11.39
C LEU A 233 -23.82 14.17 12.17
N GLU A 234 -25.13 14.10 11.96
CA GLU A 234 -25.93 12.97 12.42
C GLU A 234 -25.62 11.76 11.53
N VAL A 235 -25.31 10.62 12.17
CA VAL A 235 -24.87 9.40 11.50
C VAL A 235 -25.69 8.23 12.01
N GLU A 236 -26.27 7.48 11.10
CA GLU A 236 -26.91 6.20 11.33
C GLU A 236 -26.07 5.10 10.66
N TYR A 237 -25.98 3.91 11.26
CA TYR A 237 -25.27 2.80 10.64
C TYR A 237 -26.00 1.48 10.85
N VAL A 238 -25.91 0.61 9.85
CA VAL A 238 -26.46 -0.75 9.86
C VAL A 238 -25.42 -1.70 9.28
N GLN A 239 -25.06 -2.75 10.03
CA GLN A 239 -24.16 -3.79 9.56
C GLN A 239 -24.95 -5.05 9.18
N VAL A 240 -24.76 -5.54 7.95
CA VAL A 240 -25.36 -6.77 7.41
C VAL A 240 -24.24 -7.68 6.93
N GLY A 241 -23.84 -8.64 7.77
CA GLY A 241 -22.69 -9.50 7.50
C GLY A 241 -21.39 -8.69 7.47
N GLU A 242 -20.65 -8.81 6.37
CA GLU A 242 -19.38 -8.10 6.16
C GLU A 242 -19.58 -6.65 5.67
N LEU A 243 -20.80 -6.25 5.33
CA LEU A 243 -21.10 -4.90 4.82
C LEU A 243 -21.63 -3.99 5.93
N ALA A 244 -21.02 -2.82 6.07
CA ALA A 244 -21.52 -1.75 6.92
C ALA A 244 -22.02 -0.60 6.06
N ASN A 245 -23.32 -0.31 6.17
CA ASN A 245 -23.97 0.82 5.52
C ASN A 245 -24.03 1.98 6.52
N ILE A 246 -23.36 3.07 6.20
CA ILE A 246 -23.32 4.29 7.01
C ILE A 246 -24.11 5.36 6.26
N THR A 247 -25.15 5.87 6.91
CA THR A 247 -26.01 6.95 6.41
C THR A 247 -25.69 8.22 7.17
N ILE A 248 -25.40 9.29 6.45
CA ILE A 248 -24.89 10.54 7.01
C ILE A 248 -25.85 11.66 6.60
N HIS A 249 -26.43 12.34 7.57
CA HIS A 249 -27.40 13.41 7.32
C HIS A 249 -26.67 14.74 7.20
N ILE A 250 -26.68 15.31 6.00
CA ILE A 250 -26.09 16.59 5.67
C ILE A 250 -27.11 17.70 5.96
N PRO A 251 -26.82 18.63 6.90
CA PRO A 251 -27.74 19.71 7.24
C PRO A 251 -28.07 20.56 6.01
N ARG A 252 -29.36 20.86 5.82
CA ARG A 252 -29.80 21.62 4.64
C ARG A 252 -29.17 23.01 4.54
N ASP A 253 -28.95 23.66 5.67
CA ASP A 253 -28.26 24.95 5.73
C ASP A 253 -26.83 24.90 5.18
N TYR A 254 -26.21 23.71 5.10
CA TYR A 254 -24.92 23.54 4.46
C TYR A 254 -25.00 23.74 2.94
N PHE A 255 -26.05 23.25 2.27
CA PHE A 255 -26.24 23.52 0.85
C PHE A 255 -26.44 25.02 0.57
N SER A 256 -27.12 25.74 1.47
CA SER A 256 -27.24 27.20 1.40
C SER A 256 -25.89 27.90 1.51
N LYS A 257 -24.99 27.42 2.38
CA LYS A 257 -23.61 27.92 2.48
C LYS A 257 -22.80 27.64 1.21
N LEU A 258 -22.91 26.43 0.66
CA LEU A 258 -22.25 26.07 -0.60
C LEU A 258 -22.76 26.95 -1.75
N TRP A 259 -24.06 27.20 -1.82
CA TRP A 259 -24.68 28.08 -2.80
C TRP A 259 -24.19 29.52 -2.67
N ALA A 260 -24.13 30.07 -1.45
CA ALA A 260 -23.64 31.42 -1.20
C ALA A 260 -22.17 31.58 -1.63
N ASN A 261 -21.31 30.63 -1.27
CA ASN A 261 -19.90 30.62 -1.66
C ASN A 261 -19.73 30.50 -3.19
N ALA A 262 -20.50 29.62 -3.83
CA ALA A 262 -20.50 29.50 -5.29
C ALA A 262 -21.01 30.77 -5.97
N SER A 263 -22.00 31.45 -5.37
CA SER A 263 -22.55 32.71 -5.87
C SER A 263 -21.55 33.87 -5.76
N GLU A 264 -20.80 33.93 -4.67
CA GLU A 264 -19.74 34.94 -4.46
C GLU A 264 -18.63 34.81 -5.51
N ARG A 265 -18.29 33.57 -5.88
CA ARG A 265 -17.27 33.27 -6.90
C ARG A 265 -17.69 33.64 -8.32
N LYS A 266 -19.00 33.75 -8.59
CA LYS A 266 -19.58 34.03 -9.92
C LYS A 266 -18.93 33.18 -11.03
N PRO A 267 -19.06 31.84 -10.98
CA PRO A 267 -18.44 30.97 -11.96
C PRO A 267 -18.89 31.36 -13.37
N PRO A 268 -18.02 31.21 -14.39
CA PRO A 268 -18.41 31.48 -15.76
C PRO A 268 -19.58 30.58 -16.16
N LEU A 269 -20.73 31.19 -16.44
CA LEU A 269 -21.94 30.47 -16.84
C LEU A 269 -21.99 30.32 -18.36
N THR A 270 -22.31 29.11 -18.83
CA THR A 270 -22.56 28.84 -20.25
C THR A 270 -23.88 29.47 -20.71
N THR A 271 -24.19 29.31 -22.00
CA THR A 271 -25.53 29.61 -22.51
C THR A 271 -26.59 28.82 -21.70
N PRO A 272 -27.71 29.46 -21.34
CA PRO A 272 -28.79 28.79 -20.63
C PRO A 272 -29.28 27.52 -21.38
N PRO A 273 -29.42 26.33 -20.76
CA PRO A 273 -29.24 26.04 -19.33
C PRO A 273 -27.79 25.85 -18.93
N ALA A 274 -27.36 26.68 -17.98
CA ALA A 274 -26.08 26.50 -17.32
C ALA A 274 -26.17 25.41 -16.25
N SER A 275 -25.06 24.70 -16.07
CA SER A 275 -24.86 23.76 -14.99
C SER A 275 -23.45 23.93 -14.43
N VAL A 276 -23.29 23.82 -13.11
CA VAL A 276 -22.02 24.05 -12.43
C VAL A 276 -21.77 22.90 -11.46
N TYR A 277 -20.66 22.20 -11.66
CA TYR A 277 -20.23 21.11 -10.79
C TYR A 277 -19.82 21.64 -9.41
N GLN A 278 -20.27 20.96 -8.36
CA GLN A 278 -19.93 21.25 -6.97
C GLN A 278 -19.50 19.96 -6.27
N SER A 279 -18.51 20.07 -5.40
CA SER A 279 -18.13 18.98 -4.48
C SER A 279 -17.91 19.53 -3.07
N PHE A 280 -18.02 18.65 -2.08
CA PHE A 280 -17.71 18.93 -0.69
C PHE A 280 -17.20 17.65 -0.02
N GLY A 281 -16.40 17.82 1.03
CA GLY A 281 -15.83 16.70 1.78
C GLY A 281 -16.33 16.66 3.22
N TYR A 282 -16.30 15.47 3.82
CA TYR A 282 -16.56 15.24 5.24
C TYR A 282 -15.63 14.15 5.76
N ASN A 283 -15.22 14.30 7.01
CA ASN A 283 -14.34 13.35 7.69
C ASN A 283 -15.17 12.44 8.57
N CYS A 284 -14.92 11.14 8.51
CA CYS A 284 -15.58 10.14 9.34
C CYS A 284 -14.57 9.28 10.08
N THR A 285 -14.91 8.99 11.33
CA THR A 285 -14.24 8.01 12.18
C THR A 285 -15.21 6.88 12.45
N VAL A 286 -14.90 5.67 11.98
CA VAL A 286 -15.68 4.46 12.20
C VAL A 286 -14.95 3.61 13.23
N HIS A 287 -15.53 3.40 14.41
CA HIS A 287 -14.91 2.53 15.41
C HIS A 287 -15.38 1.10 15.22
N PHE A 288 -14.42 0.20 15.22
CA PHE A 288 -14.60 -1.24 15.18
C PHE A 288 -14.32 -1.86 16.56
N ASP A 289 -14.56 -3.16 16.70
CA ASP A 289 -14.18 -3.94 17.87
C ASP A 289 -12.65 -4.03 18.10
N LYS A 290 -11.83 -3.86 17.05
CA LYS A 290 -10.36 -4.02 17.09
C LYS A 290 -9.57 -2.77 16.69
N GLY A 291 -10.22 -1.63 16.55
CA GLY A 291 -9.56 -0.40 16.12
C GLY A 291 -10.55 0.63 15.59
N TYR A 292 -10.06 1.58 14.80
CA TYR A 292 -10.89 2.58 14.15
C TYR A 292 -10.33 2.89 12.75
N LEU A 293 -11.21 3.34 11.86
CA LEU A 293 -10.87 3.85 10.53
C LEU A 293 -11.20 5.33 10.48
N GLU A 294 -10.20 6.15 10.20
CA GLU A 294 -10.37 7.55 9.84
C GLU A 294 -10.32 7.66 8.31
N SER A 295 -11.34 8.27 7.72
CA SER A 295 -11.40 8.48 6.28
C SER A 295 -12.09 9.80 5.93
N ALA A 296 -11.60 10.42 4.85
CA ALA A 296 -12.21 11.60 4.26
C ALA A 296 -12.99 11.19 3.01
N PHE A 297 -14.28 11.47 2.99
CA PHE A 297 -15.15 11.21 1.85
C PHE A 297 -15.46 12.51 1.11
N ILE A 298 -15.64 12.42 -0.20
CA ILE A 298 -15.98 13.55 -1.06
C ILE A 298 -17.25 13.18 -1.82
N GLU A 299 -18.31 13.97 -1.65
CA GLU A 299 -19.49 13.92 -2.52
C GLU A 299 -19.44 14.99 -3.60
N SER A 300 -20.17 14.74 -4.68
CA SER A 300 -20.35 15.71 -5.73
C SER A 300 -21.78 15.74 -6.28
N PHE A 301 -22.16 16.92 -6.77
CA PHE A 301 -23.43 17.16 -7.43
C PHE A 301 -23.28 18.33 -8.42
N THR A 302 -24.38 18.72 -9.06
CA THR A 302 -24.36 19.79 -10.06
C THR A 302 -25.50 20.78 -9.79
N TRP A 303 -25.16 22.05 -9.62
CA TRP A 303 -26.13 23.14 -9.66
C TRP A 303 -26.68 23.25 -11.07
N LYS A 304 -28.00 23.36 -11.22
CA LYS A 304 -28.66 23.47 -12.53
C LYS A 304 -29.63 24.64 -12.52
N GLU A 305 -29.71 25.38 -13.61
CA GLU A 305 -30.77 26.38 -13.78
C GLU A 305 -32.16 25.73 -13.65
N PRO A 306 -33.18 26.47 -13.17
CA PRO A 306 -34.55 25.97 -13.12
C PRO A 306 -35.07 25.64 -14.53
N GLU A 307 -35.80 24.54 -14.63
CA GLU A 307 -36.47 24.13 -15.86
C GLU A 307 -37.81 24.84 -15.96
N VAL A 308 -38.10 25.41 -17.13
CA VAL A 308 -39.33 26.15 -17.38
C VAL A 308 -40.02 25.57 -18.59
N TYR A 309 -41.29 25.21 -18.44
CA TYR A 309 -42.13 24.75 -19.54
C TYR A 309 -43.60 25.07 -19.26
N VAL A 310 -44.44 24.92 -20.28
CA VAL A 310 -45.88 25.14 -20.18
C VAL A 310 -46.58 23.80 -20.41
N LYS A 311 -47.36 23.38 -19.43
CA LYS A 311 -48.17 22.17 -19.46
C LYS A 311 -49.61 22.54 -19.85
N GLU A 312 -50.26 21.71 -20.66
CA GLU A 312 -51.68 21.88 -21.02
C GLU A 312 -52.01 23.27 -21.62
N TRP A 313 -51.04 23.85 -22.33
CA TRP A 313 -51.13 25.16 -23.01
C TRP A 313 -51.31 26.39 -22.11
N SER A 314 -51.61 26.26 -20.81
CA SER A 314 -51.79 27.42 -19.93
C SER A 314 -51.10 27.32 -18.57
N ILE A 315 -50.62 26.16 -18.16
CA ILE A 315 -50.00 25.99 -16.84
C ILE A 315 -48.50 26.19 -16.96
N LEU A 316 -48.00 27.33 -16.50
CA LEU A 316 -46.56 27.57 -16.39
C LEU A 316 -46.01 26.71 -15.24
N VAL A 317 -45.01 25.89 -15.52
CA VAL A 317 -44.31 25.08 -14.52
C VAL A 317 -42.84 25.49 -14.46
N ILE A 318 -42.37 25.77 -13.25
CA ILE A 318 -40.97 26.08 -12.96
C ILE A 318 -40.43 25.04 -11.97
N THR A 319 -39.52 24.19 -12.41
CA THR A 319 -38.91 23.15 -11.57
C THR A 319 -37.54 23.61 -11.10
N ASN A 320 -37.34 23.64 -9.78
CA ASN A 320 -36.06 23.92 -9.15
C ASN A 320 -35.33 22.61 -8.84
N PRO A 321 -34.27 22.25 -9.59
CA PRO A 321 -33.52 21.01 -9.38
C PRO A 321 -32.46 21.12 -8.27
N ASN A 322 -32.39 22.23 -7.53
CA ASN A 322 -31.33 22.48 -6.56
C ASN A 322 -31.80 22.25 -5.11
N PRO A 323 -30.89 21.83 -4.21
CA PRO A 323 -31.16 21.66 -2.78
C PRO A 323 -31.27 22.98 -1.99
N VAL A 324 -31.57 24.10 -2.68
CA VAL A 324 -31.76 25.43 -2.07
C VAL A 324 -32.99 26.11 -2.69
N ASN A 325 -33.65 26.97 -1.92
CA ASN A 325 -34.77 27.75 -2.44
C ASN A 325 -34.28 28.76 -3.49
N LEU A 326 -35.09 28.97 -4.53
CA LEU A 326 -34.82 29.96 -5.56
C LEU A 326 -35.91 31.03 -5.55
N ASN A 327 -35.50 32.29 -5.54
CA ASN A 327 -36.41 33.41 -5.73
C ASN A 327 -36.44 33.78 -7.21
N ALA A 328 -37.64 33.93 -7.76
CA ALA A 328 -37.85 34.32 -9.14
C ALA A 328 -38.92 35.41 -9.24
N THR A 329 -38.75 36.32 -10.19
CA THR A 329 -39.74 37.31 -10.60
C THR A 329 -40.30 36.89 -11.95
N ILE A 330 -41.61 36.68 -12.01
CA ILE A 330 -42.33 36.32 -13.22
C ILE A 330 -42.97 37.58 -13.79
N VAL A 331 -42.73 37.85 -15.07
CA VAL A 331 -43.30 38.98 -15.81
C VAL A 331 -43.99 38.45 -17.05
N ILE A 332 -45.28 38.77 -17.21
CA ILE A 332 -46.09 38.35 -18.35
C ILE A 332 -46.28 39.54 -19.28
N TYR A 333 -45.82 39.41 -20.53
CA TYR A 333 -45.96 40.41 -21.58
C TYR A 333 -47.03 40.02 -22.58
N ASP A 334 -47.92 40.95 -22.92
CA ASP A 334 -48.78 40.85 -24.09
C ASP A 334 -47.97 41.23 -25.33
N VAL A 335 -47.73 40.25 -26.21
CA VAL A 335 -46.86 40.43 -27.39
C VAL A 335 -47.51 41.39 -28.39
N SER A 336 -48.84 41.38 -28.51
CA SER A 336 -49.58 42.21 -29.45
C SER A 336 -49.66 43.66 -28.99
N ARG A 337 -49.86 43.88 -27.69
CA ARG A 337 -50.02 45.22 -27.10
C ARG A 337 -48.73 45.80 -26.50
N THR A 338 -47.62 45.05 -26.55
CA THR A 338 -46.29 45.41 -26.04
C THR A 338 -46.29 45.95 -24.60
N ARG A 339 -47.15 45.39 -23.73
CA ARG A 339 -47.32 45.83 -22.34
C ARG A 339 -47.19 44.68 -21.35
N ILE A 340 -46.78 45.00 -20.12
CA ILE A 340 -46.80 44.07 -19.00
C ILE A 340 -48.24 43.88 -18.54
N VAL A 341 -48.68 42.64 -18.44
CA VAL A 341 -50.02 42.25 -17.95
C VAL A 341 -49.99 41.97 -16.46
N SER A 342 -48.98 41.22 -16.00
CA SER A 342 -48.82 40.83 -14.60
C SER A 342 -47.35 40.67 -14.24
N GLN A 343 -47.03 40.98 -12.99
CA GLN A 343 -45.71 40.80 -12.41
C GLN A 343 -45.84 40.38 -10.95
N PHE A 344 -45.16 39.31 -10.56
CA PHE A 344 -45.15 38.84 -9.17
C PHE A 344 -43.86 38.07 -8.84
N ASN A 345 -43.54 38.03 -7.56
CA ASN A 345 -42.40 37.28 -7.04
C ASN A 345 -42.87 35.94 -6.50
N VAL A 346 -42.06 34.91 -6.74
CA VAL A 346 -42.28 33.56 -6.22
C VAL A 346 -41.00 33.05 -5.58
N SER A 347 -41.15 32.37 -4.45
CA SER A 347 -40.08 31.55 -3.86
C SER A 347 -40.38 30.10 -4.19
N ILE A 348 -39.51 29.48 -4.98
CA ILE A 348 -39.61 28.10 -5.41
C ILE A 348 -38.77 27.27 -4.44
N ASN A 349 -39.43 26.38 -3.70
CA ASN A 349 -38.76 25.54 -2.73
C ASN A 349 -37.68 24.68 -3.41
N TYR A 350 -36.68 24.27 -2.65
CA TYR A 350 -35.66 23.31 -3.10
C TYR A 350 -36.32 22.04 -3.66
N LEU A 351 -35.73 21.46 -4.71
CA LEU A 351 -36.13 20.18 -5.32
C LEU A 351 -37.64 20.04 -5.54
N SER A 352 -38.29 21.12 -5.96
CA SER A 352 -39.74 21.21 -6.10
C SER A 352 -40.13 21.93 -7.39
N SER A 353 -41.42 21.87 -7.72
CA SER A 353 -41.99 22.60 -8.84
C SER A 353 -43.02 23.60 -8.35
N TYR A 354 -43.00 24.80 -8.94
CA TYR A 354 -44.05 25.80 -8.82
C TYR A 354 -44.88 25.80 -10.10
N SER A 355 -46.21 25.80 -9.97
CA SER A 355 -47.13 25.86 -11.11
C SER A 355 -48.15 26.96 -10.94
N VAL A 356 -48.45 27.68 -12.01
CA VAL A 356 -49.48 28.73 -12.03
C VAL A 356 -50.27 28.67 -13.34
N ASP A 357 -51.60 28.78 -13.27
CA ASP A 357 -52.44 28.87 -14.47
C ASP A 357 -52.42 30.30 -15.00
N LEU A 358 -51.91 30.48 -16.21
CA LEU A 358 -51.79 31.78 -16.86
C LEU A 358 -53.16 32.37 -17.22
N ARG A 359 -54.21 31.54 -17.37
CA ARG A 359 -55.57 32.04 -17.65
C ARG A 359 -56.13 32.86 -16.50
N GLU A 360 -55.87 32.44 -15.27
CA GLU A 360 -56.32 33.14 -14.06
C GLU A 360 -55.65 34.51 -13.91
N LEU A 361 -54.42 34.64 -14.41
CA LEU A 361 -53.64 35.88 -14.31
C LEU A 361 -53.94 36.89 -15.42
N VAL A 362 -54.29 36.41 -16.62
CA VAL A 362 -54.38 37.24 -17.82
C VAL A 362 -55.82 37.54 -18.22
N GLY A 363 -56.74 36.60 -18.05
CA GLY A 363 -58.18 36.76 -18.30
C GLY A 363 -58.63 36.91 -19.77
N GLU A 364 -57.73 37.21 -20.71
CA GLU A 364 -58.01 37.38 -22.13
C GLU A 364 -57.26 36.34 -22.98
N LYS A 365 -57.83 35.99 -24.15
CA LYS A 365 -57.13 35.18 -25.18
C LYS A 365 -56.10 36.04 -25.90
N GLY A 366 -54.94 35.48 -26.21
CA GLY A 366 -53.86 36.24 -26.83
C GLY A 366 -52.52 35.49 -26.86
N SER A 367 -51.51 36.14 -27.45
CA SER A 367 -50.13 35.65 -27.46
C SER A 367 -49.31 36.37 -26.39
N TYR A 368 -48.78 35.60 -25.44
CA TYR A 368 -48.07 36.11 -24.27
C TYR A 368 -46.63 35.60 -24.24
N GLU A 369 -45.70 36.46 -23.82
CA GLU A 369 -44.32 36.08 -23.51
C GLU A 369 -44.13 36.16 -21.99
N VAL A 370 -43.87 35.01 -21.37
CA VAL A 370 -43.59 34.91 -19.94
C VAL A 370 -42.08 34.93 -19.74
N ARG A 371 -41.57 35.96 -19.06
CA ARG A 371 -40.15 36.08 -18.68
C ARG A 371 -39.97 35.83 -17.20
N ILE A 372 -39.05 34.93 -16.86
CA ILE A 372 -38.74 34.54 -15.49
C ILE A 372 -37.32 34.98 -15.21
N TYR A 373 -37.21 35.97 -14.32
CA TYR A 373 -35.95 36.52 -13.83
C TYR A 373 -35.58 35.81 -12.53
N TYR A 374 -34.36 35.30 -12.43
CA TYR A 374 -33.89 34.63 -11.22
C TYR A 374 -32.38 34.82 -11.07
N GLU A 375 -31.88 34.69 -9.84
CA GLU A 375 -30.45 34.68 -9.57
C GLU A 375 -29.94 33.23 -9.55
N PHE A 376 -28.96 32.95 -10.40
CA PHE A 376 -28.28 31.65 -10.43
C PHE A 376 -26.80 31.89 -10.19
N LEU A 377 -26.31 31.42 -9.03
CA LEU A 377 -24.91 31.54 -8.63
C LEU A 377 -24.36 32.96 -8.79
N GLY A 378 -25.06 33.95 -8.22
CA GLY A 378 -24.63 35.35 -8.22
C GLY A 378 -24.86 36.11 -9.52
N SER A 379 -25.46 35.47 -10.53
CA SER A 379 -25.74 36.07 -11.85
C SER A 379 -27.24 36.15 -12.10
N LEU A 380 -27.72 37.31 -12.54
CA LEU A 380 -29.10 37.48 -12.99
C LEU A 380 -29.31 36.75 -14.32
N ARG A 381 -30.29 35.86 -14.36
CA ARG A 381 -30.66 35.04 -15.53
C ARG A 381 -32.11 35.30 -15.91
N VAL A 382 -32.42 35.04 -17.19
CA VAL A 382 -33.76 35.18 -17.75
C VAL A 382 -34.11 33.94 -18.56
N ARG A 383 -35.33 33.45 -18.37
CA ARG A 383 -35.96 32.46 -19.25
C ARG A 383 -37.27 32.99 -19.79
N GLY A 384 -37.42 32.94 -21.11
CA GLY A 384 -38.64 33.30 -21.81
C GLY A 384 -39.36 32.06 -22.31
N VAL A 385 -40.68 31.98 -22.11
CA VAL A 385 -41.56 31.02 -22.76
C VAL A 385 -42.72 31.76 -23.40
N ARG A 386 -43.02 31.43 -24.65
CA ARG A 386 -44.17 31.99 -25.36
C ARG A 386 -45.38 31.07 -25.21
N VAL A 387 -46.54 31.66 -24.94
CA VAL A 387 -47.80 30.95 -24.69
C VAL A 387 -48.91 31.62 -25.47
N ASP A 388 -49.68 30.84 -26.22
CA ASP A 388 -50.89 31.31 -26.89
C ASP A 388 -52.10 30.73 -26.15
N LEU A 389 -52.90 31.61 -25.52
CA LEU A 389 -54.04 31.27 -24.64
C LEU A 389 -55.40 31.36 -25.35
#